data_AF-A0A5K8A835-F1
#
_entry.id   AF-A0A5K8A835-F1
#
_cell.length_a   1.000
_cell.length_b   1.000
_cell.length_c   1.000
_cell.angle_alpha   90.00
_cell.angle_beta   90.00
_cell.angle_gamma   90.00
#
_symmetry.space_group_name_H-M   'P 1'
#
loop_
_entity.id
_entity.type
_entity.pdbx_description
1 polymer ?
#
loop_
_entity_poly.entity_id
_entity_poly.type
_entity_poly.pdbx_seq_one_letter_code
_entity_poly.pdbx_strand_id
1 'polypeptide(L)'
;MKSDFIDGLIHCVDRVVKPNTALLKDILVIGGMPAKTQNLQYLSYNRHTTIDNGYAFDFSAVAVINNRRAIQWQLHGYSKKVSRWVFSTRWTRNPLDLFLNNLRCDRAVMEVLAGSGSQFSLIGILTRTDLHGSGLIQRHAQYISPVLAVPGIDGEDLKTIQAFESTNRIKKAGLVGLHYYRKRGRQMVGA
;
A
#
# COMPACT_ATOMS: atom_id res chain seq x y z
N MET A 1 24.13 -7.14 8.31
CA MET A 1 23.23 -7.79 7.32
C MET A 1 21.73 -7.61 7.59
N LYS A 2 21.24 -7.33 8.82
CA LYS A 2 19.82 -6.95 9.02
C LYS A 2 19.54 -5.45 8.78
N SER A 3 20.54 -4.59 8.94
CA SER A 3 20.47 -3.14 8.73
C SER A 3 20.09 -2.79 7.29
N ASP A 4 20.75 -3.43 6.32
CA ASP A 4 20.79 -2.94 4.95
C ASP A 4 19.43 -3.07 4.24
N PHE A 5 18.64 -4.10 4.59
CA PHE A 5 17.32 -4.26 4.01
C PHE A 5 16.27 -3.37 4.66
N ILE A 6 16.34 -3.12 5.98
CA ILE A 6 15.40 -2.22 6.66
C ILE A 6 15.62 -0.80 6.16
N ASP A 7 16.87 -0.38 6.07
CA ASP A 7 17.23 0.94 5.58
C ASP A 7 16.83 1.09 4.09
N GLY A 8 16.94 0.03 3.28
CA GLY A 8 16.41 -0.02 1.92
C GLY A 8 14.88 0.13 1.83
N LEU A 9 14.13 -0.53 2.72
CA LEU A 9 12.67 -0.37 2.80
C LEU A 9 12.27 1.06 3.17
N ILE A 10 12.97 1.67 4.13
CA ILE A 10 12.69 3.04 4.57
C ILE A 10 13.00 4.03 3.43
N HIS A 11 14.13 3.87 2.75
CA HIS A 11 14.50 4.70 1.60
C HIS A 11 13.46 4.62 0.46
N CYS A 12 12.87 3.45 0.23
CA CYS A 12 11.79 3.32 -0.75
C CYS A 12 10.50 4.07 -0.34
N VAL A 13 10.24 4.24 0.97
CA VAL A 13 9.10 5.01 1.48
C VAL A 13 9.31 6.51 1.32
N ASP A 14 10.55 7.00 1.46
CA ASP A 14 10.92 8.41 1.30
C ASP A 14 10.44 9.02 -0.04
N ARG A 15 10.34 8.18 -1.08
CA ARG A 15 9.75 8.55 -2.38
C ARG A 15 8.35 9.15 -2.26
N VAL A 16 7.55 8.68 -1.31
CA VAL A 16 6.12 8.96 -1.21
C VAL A 16 5.81 9.90 -0.04
N VAL A 17 6.51 9.73 1.07
CA VAL A 17 6.36 10.54 2.28
C VAL A 17 7.68 10.48 3.05
N LYS A 18 8.08 11.57 3.72
CA LYS A 18 9.20 11.53 4.66
C LYS A 18 8.72 10.81 5.94
N PRO A 19 9.07 9.54 6.18
CA PRO A 19 8.63 8.84 7.38
C PRO A 19 9.50 9.27 8.56
N ASN A 20 8.99 9.10 9.78
CA ASN A 20 9.86 9.09 10.95
C ASN A 20 10.72 7.81 10.90
N THR A 21 11.94 7.94 10.37
CA THR A 21 12.89 6.83 10.16
C THR A 21 13.13 6.02 11.43
N ALA A 22 13.30 6.69 12.58
CA ALA A 22 13.56 6.02 13.85
C ALA A 22 12.36 5.15 14.26
N LEU A 23 11.16 5.73 14.25
CA LEU A 23 9.94 5.01 14.58
C LEU A 23 9.73 3.82 13.62
N LEU A 24 9.81 4.05 12.31
CA LEU A 24 9.60 3.02 11.30
C LEU A 24 10.62 1.88 11.42
N LYS A 25 11.88 2.20 11.74
CA LYS A 25 12.93 1.22 12.01
C LYS A 25 12.59 0.38 13.23
N ASP A 26 12.19 1.00 14.34
CA ASP A 26 11.79 0.28 15.56
C ASP A 26 10.64 -0.68 15.29
N ILE A 27 9.63 -0.26 14.53
CA ILE A 27 8.49 -1.11 14.21
C ILE A 27 8.87 -2.28 13.31
N LEU A 28 9.77 -2.08 12.34
CA LEU A 28 10.27 -3.17 11.50
C LEU A 28 11.14 -4.14 12.31
N VAL A 29 11.87 -3.65 13.30
CA VAL A 29 12.66 -4.48 14.21
C VAL A 29 11.76 -5.27 15.17
N ILE A 30 10.76 -4.63 15.79
CA ILE A 30 9.83 -5.24 16.76
C ILE A 30 8.83 -6.16 16.07
N GLY A 31 8.21 -5.71 14.98
CA GLY A 31 7.23 -6.48 14.20
C GLY A 31 7.83 -7.66 13.46
N GLY A 32 9.16 -7.63 13.25
CA GLY A 32 9.90 -8.71 12.63
C GLY A 32 9.63 -8.86 11.13
N MET A 33 10.26 -9.89 10.55
CA MET A 33 10.13 -10.23 9.14
C MET A 33 9.34 -11.53 8.99
N PRO A 34 8.60 -11.71 7.89
CA PRO A 34 7.89 -12.97 7.65
C PRO A 34 8.87 -14.15 7.60
N ALA A 35 8.50 -15.24 8.26
CA ALA A 35 9.22 -16.50 8.17
C ALA A 35 9.21 -17.03 6.73
N LYS A 36 10.11 -17.98 6.42
CA LYS A 36 10.22 -18.57 5.07
C LYS A 36 8.92 -19.18 4.54
N THR A 37 8.02 -19.61 5.42
CA THR A 37 6.71 -20.19 5.08
C THR A 37 5.58 -19.17 5.05
N GLN A 38 5.80 -17.96 5.59
CA GLN A 38 4.80 -16.90 5.67
C GLN A 38 4.86 -16.01 4.43
N ASN A 39 3.69 -15.69 3.87
CA ASN A 39 3.58 -14.77 2.72
C ASN A 39 3.77 -13.30 3.14
N LEU A 40 3.32 -12.95 4.34
CA LEU A 40 3.45 -11.61 4.91
C LEU A 40 3.44 -11.68 6.45
N GLN A 41 3.96 -10.62 7.07
CA GLN A 41 3.93 -10.36 8.50
C GLN A 41 3.28 -9.00 8.72
N TYR A 42 2.20 -8.95 9.50
CA TYR A 42 1.57 -7.67 9.87
C TYR A 42 2.41 -6.93 10.90
N LEU A 43 2.46 -5.61 10.76
CA LEU A 43 3.13 -4.71 11.68
C LEU A 43 2.13 -4.12 12.67
N SER A 44 2.64 -3.73 13.83
CA SER A 44 1.86 -3.00 14.83
C SER A 44 1.49 -1.60 14.33
N TYR A 45 0.46 -1.02 14.94
CA TYR A 45 -0.04 0.30 14.59
C TYR A 45 1.04 1.38 14.75
N ASN A 46 1.27 2.15 13.68
CA ASN A 46 2.43 3.02 13.55
C ASN A 46 2.16 4.29 12.74
N ARG A 47 0.96 4.84 12.87
CA ARG A 47 0.57 5.99 12.07
C ARG A 47 1.47 7.19 12.37
N HIS A 48 2.03 7.77 11.32
CA HIS A 48 2.77 9.02 11.36
C HIS A 48 2.13 10.06 10.45
N THR A 49 1.92 11.25 10.99
CA THR A 49 1.33 12.38 10.27
C THR A 49 2.41 13.40 9.95
N THR A 50 2.53 13.76 8.68
CA THR A 50 3.36 14.87 8.21
C THR A 50 2.49 15.90 7.53
N ILE A 51 2.88 17.17 7.62
CA ILE A 51 2.18 18.26 6.94
C ILE A 51 3.16 18.85 5.93
N ASP A 52 2.75 18.90 4.67
CA ASP A 52 3.55 19.49 3.60
C ASP A 52 2.64 20.16 2.57
N ASN A 53 3.02 21.38 2.14
CA ASN A 53 2.32 22.14 1.10
C ASN A 53 0.79 22.24 1.28
N GLY A 54 0.35 22.38 2.54
CA GLY A 54 -1.07 22.44 2.92
C GLY A 54 -1.87 21.14 2.66
N TYR A 55 -1.17 20.01 2.64
CA TYR A 55 -1.74 18.68 2.75
C TYR A 55 -1.23 18.01 4.03
N ALA A 56 -2.10 17.29 4.73
CA ALA A 56 -1.70 16.35 5.76
C ALA A 56 -1.56 14.95 5.14
N PHE A 57 -0.44 14.29 5.41
CA PHE A 57 -0.11 12.94 4.96
C PHE A 57 -0.01 12.02 6.18
N ASP A 58 -0.96 11.11 6.33
CA ASP A 58 -0.92 10.05 7.33
C ASP A 58 -0.39 8.77 6.68
N PHE A 59 0.82 8.35 7.05
CA PHE A 59 1.39 7.10 6.62
C PHE A 59 1.32 6.05 7.72
N SER A 60 1.01 4.80 7.37
CA SER A 60 1.09 3.66 8.28
C SER A 60 1.69 2.49 7.53
N ALA A 61 2.78 1.92 8.02
CA ALA A 61 3.34 0.70 7.46
C ALA A 61 2.57 -0.49 8.02
N VAL A 62 1.98 -1.31 7.15
CA VAL A 62 0.95 -2.28 7.57
C VAL A 62 1.47 -3.70 7.59
N ALA A 63 2.23 -4.10 6.59
CA ALA A 63 2.79 -5.44 6.54
C ALA A 63 4.10 -5.49 5.76
N VAL A 64 4.95 -6.45 6.12
CA VAL A 64 6.11 -6.86 5.33
C VAL A 64 5.73 -8.09 4.52
N ILE A 65 5.97 -8.06 3.22
CA ILE A 65 5.70 -9.12 2.25
C ILE A 65 6.98 -9.91 2.00
N ASN A 66 6.85 -11.23 1.90
CA ASN A 66 7.92 -12.13 1.48
C ASN A 66 7.93 -12.27 -0.04
N ASN A 67 8.88 -11.60 -0.70
CA ASN A 67 8.98 -11.53 -2.15
C ASN A 67 9.19 -12.90 -2.81
N ARG A 68 9.92 -13.80 -2.13
CA ARG A 68 10.16 -15.17 -2.61
C ARG A 68 8.89 -15.99 -2.79
N ARG A 69 7.82 -15.62 -2.08
CA ARG A 69 6.51 -16.29 -2.14
C ARG A 69 5.49 -15.52 -2.97
N ALA A 70 5.88 -14.42 -3.63
CA ALA A 70 4.95 -13.57 -4.37
C ALA A 70 4.15 -14.38 -5.41
N ILE A 71 4.81 -15.19 -6.24
CA ILE A 71 4.13 -16.03 -7.24
C ILE A 71 3.14 -17.03 -6.61
N GLN A 72 3.50 -17.63 -5.48
CA GLN A 72 2.65 -18.57 -4.75
C GLN A 72 1.46 -17.89 -4.07
N TRP A 73 1.62 -16.62 -3.70
CA TRP A 73 0.60 -15.82 -3.03
C TRP A 73 -0.38 -15.16 -4.01
N GLN A 74 0.02 -15.05 -5.29
CA GLN A 74 -0.78 -14.54 -6.38
C GLN A 74 -2.05 -15.39 -6.57
N LEU A 75 -3.16 -14.72 -6.89
CA LEU A 75 -4.43 -15.36 -7.19
C LEU A 75 -4.63 -15.48 -8.70
N HIS A 76 -5.01 -16.68 -9.15
CA HIS A 76 -5.24 -17.01 -10.56
C HIS A 76 -6.59 -17.71 -10.76
N GLY A 77 -7.06 -17.76 -12.00
CA GLY A 77 -8.25 -18.54 -12.39
C GLY A 77 -9.49 -18.23 -11.55
N TYR A 78 -10.09 -19.27 -10.96
CA TYR A 78 -11.33 -19.17 -10.20
C TYR A 78 -11.17 -18.42 -8.87
N SER A 79 -10.08 -18.64 -8.14
CA SER A 79 -9.83 -17.98 -6.84
C SER A 79 -9.72 -16.46 -7.00
N LYS A 80 -9.12 -15.99 -8.10
CA LYS A 80 -9.08 -14.57 -8.47
C LYS A 80 -10.49 -13.99 -8.70
N LYS A 81 -11.36 -14.71 -9.41
CA LYS A 81 -12.74 -14.27 -9.71
C LYS A 81 -13.55 -14.12 -8.42
N VAL A 82 -13.54 -15.15 -7.57
CA VAL A 82 -14.26 -15.14 -6.28
C VAL A 82 -13.72 -14.03 -5.37
N SER A 83 -12.40 -13.92 -5.26
CA SER A 83 -11.77 -12.91 -4.39
C SER A 83 -12.09 -11.48 -4.84
N ARG A 84 -12.12 -11.18 -6.14
CA ARG A 84 -12.54 -9.87 -6.65
C ARG A 84 -14.01 -9.55 -6.38
N TRP A 85 -14.86 -10.56 -6.32
CA TRP A 85 -16.29 -10.39 -6.00
C TRP A 85 -16.49 -10.08 -4.52
N VAL A 86 -15.88 -10.88 -3.64
CA VAL A 86 -15.92 -10.69 -2.18
C VAL A 86 -15.25 -9.38 -1.78
N PHE A 87 -14.02 -9.15 -2.26
CA PHE A 87 -13.24 -7.94 -1.98
C PHE A 87 -13.46 -6.87 -3.03
N SER A 88 -14.71 -6.39 -3.12
CA SER A 88 -15.06 -5.23 -3.93
C SER A 88 -15.37 -4.03 -3.06
N THR A 89 -15.23 -2.82 -3.61
CA THR A 89 -15.51 -1.56 -2.89
C THR A 89 -16.96 -1.43 -2.40
N ARG A 90 -17.86 -2.32 -2.85
CA ARG A 90 -19.25 -2.39 -2.40
C ARG A 90 -19.40 -3.16 -1.08
N TRP A 91 -18.56 -4.16 -0.84
CA TRP A 91 -18.68 -5.09 0.30
C TRP A 91 -17.56 -4.91 1.34
N THR A 92 -16.33 -4.61 0.89
CA THR A 92 -15.19 -4.40 1.80
C THR A 92 -15.02 -2.93 2.13
N ARG A 93 -15.13 -2.61 3.42
CA ARG A 93 -14.95 -1.24 3.96
C ARG A 93 -13.54 -0.98 4.49
N ASN A 94 -12.71 -2.02 4.63
CA ASN A 94 -11.32 -1.89 5.05
C ASN A 94 -10.41 -1.66 3.81
N PRO A 95 -9.74 -0.50 3.70
CA PRO A 95 -8.82 -0.23 2.59
C PRO A 95 -7.68 -1.24 2.48
N LEU A 96 -7.18 -1.77 3.60
CA LEU A 96 -6.09 -2.73 3.61
C LEU A 96 -6.45 -4.02 2.85
N ASP A 97 -7.60 -4.60 3.19
CA ASP A 97 -8.06 -5.85 2.59
C ASP A 97 -8.29 -5.69 1.08
N LEU A 98 -8.80 -4.52 0.67
CA LEU A 98 -8.92 -4.16 -0.74
C LEU A 98 -7.55 -4.06 -1.43
N PHE A 99 -6.56 -3.43 -0.79
CA PHE A 99 -5.22 -3.28 -1.36
C PHE A 99 -4.49 -4.62 -1.46
N LEU A 100 -4.53 -5.45 -0.43
CA LEU A 100 -3.93 -6.78 -0.44
C LEU A 100 -4.60 -7.68 -1.49
N ASN A 101 -5.93 -7.64 -1.60
CA ASN A 101 -6.62 -8.40 -2.64
C ASN A 101 -6.24 -7.92 -4.05
N ASN A 102 -6.22 -6.59 -4.27
CA ASN A 102 -5.85 -6.04 -5.57
C ASN A 102 -4.40 -6.39 -5.92
N LEU A 103 -3.49 -6.35 -4.95
CA LEU A 103 -2.09 -6.76 -5.10
C LEU A 103 -1.99 -8.21 -5.56
N ARG A 104 -2.65 -9.14 -4.85
CA ARG A 104 -2.65 -10.58 -5.20
C ARG A 104 -3.26 -10.86 -6.57
N CYS A 105 -4.15 -9.99 -7.03
CA CYS A 105 -4.80 -10.12 -8.34
C CYS A 105 -4.02 -9.44 -9.48
N ASP A 106 -2.99 -8.65 -9.17
CA ASP A 106 -2.18 -7.91 -10.12
C ASP A 106 -0.97 -8.75 -10.54
N ARG A 107 -0.92 -9.14 -11.81
CA ARG A 107 0.16 -10.00 -12.28
C ARG A 107 1.48 -9.25 -12.41
N ALA A 108 1.45 -8.03 -12.96
CA ALA A 108 2.65 -7.25 -13.20
C ALA A 108 3.34 -6.92 -11.88
N VAL A 109 2.59 -6.50 -10.85
CA VAL A 109 3.18 -6.20 -9.54
C VAL A 109 3.74 -7.45 -8.86
N MET A 110 3.07 -8.60 -8.98
CA MET A 110 3.56 -9.85 -8.38
C MET A 110 4.82 -10.37 -9.08
N GLU A 111 4.96 -10.14 -10.38
CA GLU A 111 6.20 -10.40 -11.13
C GLU A 111 7.34 -9.48 -10.68
N VAL A 112 7.08 -8.17 -10.49
CA VAL A 112 8.06 -7.21 -9.92
C VAL A 112 8.51 -7.66 -8.53
N LEU A 113 7.57 -8.05 -7.66
CA LEU A 113 7.91 -8.54 -6.32
C LEU A 113 8.78 -9.79 -6.38
N ALA A 114 8.42 -10.75 -7.24
CA ALA A 114 9.17 -12.00 -7.39
C ALA A 114 10.57 -11.81 -7.99
N GLY A 115 10.72 -10.85 -8.91
CA GLY A 115 11.97 -10.53 -9.59
C GLY A 115 12.90 -9.57 -8.82
N SER A 116 12.38 -8.89 -7.79
CA SER A 116 13.18 -7.93 -7.03
C SER A 116 14.42 -8.56 -6.37
N GLY A 117 15.53 -7.81 -6.33
CA GLY A 117 16.75 -8.25 -5.63
C GLY A 117 16.60 -8.35 -4.11
N SER A 118 15.54 -7.76 -3.54
CA SER A 118 15.23 -7.82 -2.12
C SER A 118 14.37 -9.05 -1.77
N GLN A 119 14.62 -9.62 -0.59
CA GLN A 119 13.78 -10.72 -0.06
C GLN A 119 12.42 -10.23 0.47
N PHE A 120 12.33 -8.95 0.81
CA PHE A 120 11.16 -8.38 1.47
C PHE A 120 10.74 -7.06 0.84
N SER A 121 9.44 -6.81 0.87
CA SER A 121 8.82 -5.53 0.51
C SER A 121 7.91 -5.05 1.61
N LEU A 122 7.65 -3.76 1.68
CA LEU A 122 6.75 -3.17 2.67
C LEU A 122 5.49 -2.67 1.97
N ILE A 123 4.33 -3.03 2.50
CA ILE A 123 3.05 -2.42 2.13
C ILE A 123 2.58 -1.50 3.24
N GLY A 124 2.28 -0.26 2.85
CA GLY A 124 1.73 0.77 3.71
C GLY A 124 0.44 1.36 3.17
N ILE A 125 -0.23 2.14 4.01
CA ILE A 125 -1.38 2.95 3.64
C ILE A 125 -0.98 4.42 3.82
N LEU A 126 -1.17 5.20 2.77
CA LEU A 126 -1.03 6.65 2.80
C LEU A 126 -2.41 7.29 2.69
N THR A 127 -2.74 8.15 3.64
CA THR A 127 -3.90 9.02 3.57
C THR A 127 -3.42 10.45 3.33
N ARG A 128 -3.85 11.05 2.22
CA ARG A 128 -3.65 12.46 1.92
C ARG A 128 -4.94 13.23 2.19
N THR A 129 -4.86 14.23 3.05
CA THR A 129 -5.95 15.14 3.40
C THR A 129 -5.62 16.54 2.92
N ASP A 130 -6.47 17.12 2.09
CA ASP A 130 -6.34 18.53 1.70
C ASP A 130 -6.73 19.44 2.86
N LEU A 131 -5.83 20.32 3.31
CA LEU A 131 -6.08 21.24 4.44
C LEU A 131 -6.72 22.57 4.01
N HIS A 132 -6.78 22.87 2.71
CA HIS A 132 -7.29 24.16 2.20
C HIS A 132 -8.82 24.25 2.07
N GLY A 133 -9.57 23.38 2.75
CA GLY A 133 -11.05 23.44 2.78
C GLY A 133 -11.55 24.38 3.88
N SER A 134 -11.58 25.69 3.64
CA SER A 134 -12.23 26.65 4.56
C SER A 134 -13.67 26.92 4.13
N GLY A 135 -14.64 26.19 4.68
CA GLY A 135 -16.06 26.51 4.53
C GLY A 135 -17.01 25.40 4.96
N LEU A 136 -18.21 25.78 5.41
CA LEU A 136 -19.30 24.90 5.89
C LEU A 136 -19.74 23.82 4.87
N ILE A 137 -19.35 23.94 3.59
CA ILE A 137 -19.76 23.06 2.48
C ILE A 137 -18.56 22.33 1.83
N GLN A 138 -17.32 22.77 2.06
CA GLN A 138 -16.12 22.18 1.44
C GLN A 138 -15.45 21.19 2.40
N ARG A 139 -15.94 19.95 2.41
CA ARG A 139 -15.25 18.85 3.10
C ARG A 139 -13.85 18.63 2.54
N HIS A 140 -12.86 18.61 3.43
CA HIS A 140 -11.49 18.19 3.13
C HIS A 140 -11.49 16.90 2.29
N ALA A 141 -10.94 16.97 1.08
CA ALA A 141 -10.85 15.81 0.22
C ALA A 141 -9.78 14.86 0.80
N GLN A 142 -10.21 13.67 1.22
CA GLN A 142 -9.33 12.63 1.74
C GLN A 142 -9.13 11.55 0.68
N TYR A 143 -7.88 11.22 0.40
CA TYR A 143 -7.48 10.18 -0.55
C TYR A 143 -6.64 9.15 0.17
N ILE A 144 -6.98 7.87 0.01
CA ILE A 144 -6.26 6.74 0.60
C ILE A 144 -5.63 5.95 -0.54
N SER A 145 -4.34 5.70 -0.47
CA SER A 145 -3.58 4.92 -1.46
C SER A 145 -2.75 3.84 -0.77
N PRO A 146 -2.55 2.67 -1.41
CA PRO A 146 -1.49 1.78 -0.98
C PRO A 146 -0.14 2.41 -1.34
N VAL A 147 0.87 2.10 -0.54
CA VAL A 147 2.28 2.38 -0.84
C VAL A 147 3.01 1.05 -0.81
N LEU A 148 3.72 0.72 -1.89
CA LEU A 148 4.52 -0.47 -1.96
C LEU A 148 5.99 -0.08 -2.09
N ALA A 149 6.75 -0.33 -1.04
CA ALA A 149 8.19 -0.13 -0.99
C ALA A 149 8.89 -1.45 -1.31
N VAL A 150 9.47 -1.52 -2.52
CA VAL A 150 10.18 -2.70 -3.05
C VAL A 150 11.63 -2.28 -3.31
N PRO A 151 12.59 -2.70 -2.48
CA PRO A 151 14.00 -2.36 -2.70
C PRO A 151 14.60 -3.15 -3.86
N GLY A 152 15.57 -2.56 -4.55
CA GLY A 152 16.36 -3.23 -5.59
C GLY A 152 15.58 -3.53 -6.87
N ILE A 153 14.66 -2.63 -7.25
CA ILE A 153 13.95 -2.65 -8.53
C ILE A 153 14.47 -1.54 -9.46
N ASP A 154 14.27 -1.70 -10.76
CA ASP A 154 14.63 -0.70 -11.75
C ASP A 154 13.53 0.36 -11.96
N GLY A 155 13.76 1.29 -12.90
CA GLY A 155 12.83 2.37 -13.20
C GLY A 155 11.52 1.93 -13.87
N GLU A 156 11.52 0.84 -14.65
CA GLU A 156 10.31 0.33 -15.30
C GLU A 156 9.43 -0.42 -14.30
N ASP A 157 10.05 -1.23 -13.44
CA ASP A 157 9.39 -1.86 -12.31
C ASP A 157 8.78 -0.83 -11.35
N LEU A 158 9.51 0.27 -11.10
CA LEU A 158 9.00 1.37 -10.27
C LEU A 158 7.74 2.02 -10.88
N LYS A 159 7.69 2.20 -12.21
CA LYS A 159 6.48 2.69 -12.90
C LYS A 159 5.31 1.73 -12.73
N THR A 160 5.55 0.43 -12.79
CA THR A 160 4.54 -0.61 -12.54
C THR A 160 3.96 -0.48 -11.13
N ILE A 161 4.82 -0.28 -10.12
CA ILE A 161 4.38 -0.04 -8.74
C ILE A 161 3.54 1.24 -8.64
N GLN A 162 4.00 2.34 -9.23
CA GLN A 162 3.27 3.62 -9.21
C GLN A 162 1.91 3.55 -9.91
N ALA A 163 1.83 2.80 -11.01
CA ALA A 163 0.58 2.53 -11.72
C ALA A 163 -0.41 1.76 -10.82
N PHE A 164 0.09 0.78 -10.05
CA PHE A 164 -0.71 0.08 -9.06
C PHE A 164 -1.18 1.00 -7.92
N GLU A 165 -0.27 1.79 -7.34
CA GLU A 165 -0.57 2.73 -6.24
C GLU A 165 -1.66 3.75 -6.65
N SER A 166 -1.53 4.30 -7.86
CA SER A 166 -2.47 5.27 -8.42
C SER A 166 -3.82 4.66 -8.78
N THR A 167 -3.83 3.45 -9.37
CA THR A 167 -5.05 2.74 -9.76
C THR A 167 -5.87 2.29 -8.54
N ASN A 168 -5.19 1.99 -7.44
CA ASN A 168 -5.83 1.56 -6.21
C ASN A 168 -6.15 2.71 -5.26
N ARG A 169 -5.97 3.97 -5.68
CA ARG A 169 -6.39 5.13 -4.89
C ARG A 169 -7.90 5.17 -4.69
N ILE A 170 -8.29 5.32 -3.44
CA ILE A 170 -9.66 5.45 -2.97
C ILE A 170 -9.90 6.89 -2.54
N LYS A 171 -10.92 7.55 -3.08
CA LYS A 171 -11.41 8.81 -2.53
C LYS A 171 -12.37 8.48 -1.39
N LYS A 172 -12.06 8.96 -0.18
CA LYS A 172 -12.98 8.91 0.95
C LYS A 172 -13.98 10.05 0.78
N ALA A 173 -15.22 9.71 0.48
CA ALA A 173 -16.32 10.66 0.37
C ALA A 173 -17.41 10.22 1.36
N GLY A 174 -17.80 11.07 2.31
CA GLY A 174 -18.83 10.69 3.28
C GLY A 174 -19.37 11.86 4.09
N LEU A 175 -20.69 11.81 4.34
CA LEU A 175 -21.34 12.53 5.43
C LEU A 175 -20.94 11.91 6.77
N VAL A 176 -20.94 12.71 7.84
CA VAL A 176 -20.86 12.20 9.21
C VAL A 176 -21.85 11.02 9.34
N GLY A 177 -21.34 9.83 9.67
CA GLY A 177 -22.15 8.60 9.83
C GLY A 177 -22.17 7.61 8.66
N LEU A 178 -21.78 7.97 7.43
CA LEU A 178 -21.67 7.03 6.29
C LEU A 178 -20.42 7.30 5.44
N HIS A 179 -19.38 6.49 5.65
CA HIS A 179 -18.17 6.49 4.83
C HIS A 179 -18.40 5.69 3.53
N TYR A 180 -18.46 6.36 2.38
CA TYR A 180 -18.45 5.72 1.07
C TYR A 180 -17.05 5.76 0.47
N TYR A 181 -16.50 4.60 0.15
CA TYR A 181 -15.21 4.45 -0.51
C TYR A 181 -15.42 4.34 -2.04
N ARG A 182 -14.99 5.35 -2.81
CA ARG A 182 -15.07 5.32 -4.28
C ARG A 182 -13.66 5.18 -4.89
N LYS A 183 -13.37 4.05 -5.53
CA LYS A 183 -12.14 3.84 -6.34
C LYS A 183 -12.19 4.76 -7.56
N ARG A 184 -11.14 5.55 -7.79
CA ARG A 184 -11.05 6.48 -8.93
C ARG A 184 -9.94 6.14 -9.93
N GLY A 185 -9.22 5.05 -9.74
CA GLY A 185 -8.20 4.59 -10.69
C GLY A 185 -8.81 4.13 -12.01
N ARG A 186 -8.14 4.44 -13.13
CA ARG A 186 -8.47 3.85 -14.42
C ARG A 186 -8.22 2.35 -14.33
N GLN A 187 -9.23 1.57 -14.70
CA GLN A 187 -9.10 0.14 -14.93
C GLN A 187 -7.97 -0.04 -15.96
N MET A 188 -6.89 -0.74 -15.60
CA MET A 188 -5.99 -1.24 -16.65
C MET A 188 -6.85 -2.16 -17.51
N VAL A 189 -7.11 -1.69 -18.73
CA VAL A 189 -7.73 -2.45 -19.79
C VAL A 189 -6.75 -3.58 -20.10
N GLY A 190 -7.05 -4.76 -19.58
CA GLY A 190 -6.50 -5.99 -20.12
C GLY A 190 -7.31 -6.33 -21.37
N ALA A 191 -6.61 -6.56 -22.46
CA ALA A 191 -7.10 -7.24 -23.65
C ALA A 191 -7.84 -8.55 -23.30
#